data_AF-A0A7J9GBK3-F1
#
_entry.id   AF-A0A7J9GBK3-F1
#
_cell.length_a   1.000
_cell.length_b   1.000
_cell.length_c   1.000
_cell.angle_alpha   90.00
_cell.angle_beta   90.00
_cell.angle_gamma   90.00
#
_symmetry.space_group_name_H-M   'P 1'
#
loop_
_entity.id
_entity.type
_entity.pdbx_description
1 polymer ?
#
loop_
_entity_poly.entity_id
_entity_poly.type
_entity_poly.pdbx_seq_one_letter_code
_entity_poly.pdbx_strand_id
1 'polypeptide(L)' 'MAQSRWTRERLLLGGVEDQNGQWILGFNRMIELYSIFNAELWGILNGLIVLHNKRWDKVSIHTD' A
#
# COMPACT_ATOMS: atom_id res chain seq x y z
N MET A 1 30.41 3.59 21.76
CA MET A 1 30.43 4.44 20.55
C MET A 1 29.16 4.15 19.77
N ALA A 2 28.30 5.17 19.66
CA ALA A 2 27.03 5.09 18.97
C ALA A 2 27.23 5.16 17.46
N GLN A 3 26.54 4.28 16.72
CA GLN A 3 26.09 4.54 15.36
C GLN A 3 24.86 3.65 15.11
N SER A 4 23.67 4.18 15.41
CA SER A 4 22.40 3.59 14.97
C SER A 4 22.31 3.78 13.46
N ARG A 5 22.43 2.67 12.74
CA ARG A 5 22.33 2.56 11.28
C ARG A 5 20.91 2.98 10.88
N TRP A 6 20.76 4.10 10.19
CA TRP A 6 19.47 4.55 9.65
C TRP A 6 18.90 3.50 8.68
N THR A 7 17.98 2.65 9.15
CA THR A 7 17.08 1.89 8.28
C THR A 7 16.17 2.91 7.60
N ARG A 8 16.28 3.07 6.28
CA ARG A 8 15.37 3.94 5.53
C ARG A 8 14.03 3.22 5.39
N GLU A 9 13.13 3.43 6.33
CA GLU A 9 11.75 2.96 6.20
C GLU A 9 11.05 3.75 5.09
N ARG A 10 10.27 3.05 4.26
CA ARG A 10 9.44 3.68 3.24
C ARG A 10 7.98 3.51 3.60
N LEU A 11 7.24 4.62 3.62
CA LEU A 11 5.80 4.61 3.79
C LEU A 11 5.16 4.36 2.43
N LEU A 12 4.50 3.22 2.30
CA LEU A 12 3.57 2.96 1.20
C LEU A 12 2.21 3.56 1.55
N LEU A 13 1.62 4.24 0.58
CA LEU A 13 0.28 4.78 0.65
C LEU A 13 -0.55 4.18 -0.48
N GLY A 14 -1.82 3.94 -0.19
CA GLY A 14 -2.79 3.55 -1.19
C GLY A 14 -4.19 3.95 -0.72
N GLY A 15 -5.12 3.96 -1.66
CA GLY A 15 -6.49 4.30 -1.37
C GLY A 15 -7.45 3.55 -2.29
N VAL A 16 -8.71 3.59 -1.90
CA VAL A 16 -9.81 2.98 -2.62
C VAL A 16 -10.84 4.06 -2.90
N GLU A 17 -11.21 4.17 -4.16
CA GLU A 17 -12.29 5.02 -4.62
C GLU A 17 -13.49 4.14 -5.01
N ASP A 18 -14.69 4.71 -4.89
CA ASP A 18 -15.89 4.11 -5.47
C ASP A 18 -15.91 4.34 -7.00
N GLN A 19 -16.93 3.77 -7.65
CA GLN A 19 -17.15 3.93 -9.09
C GLN A 19 -17.40 5.38 -9.55
N ASN A 20 -17.65 6.31 -8.62
CA ASN A 20 -17.85 7.73 -8.89
C ASN A 20 -16.59 8.56 -8.57
N GLY A 21 -15.47 7.92 -8.21
CA GLY A 21 -14.24 8.61 -7.81
C GLY A 21 -14.26 9.17 -6.39
N GLN A 22 -15.19 8.73 -5.53
CA GLN A 22 -15.21 9.14 -4.13
C GLN A 22 -14.30 8.23 -3.28
N TRP A 23 -13.39 8.83 -2.52
CA TRP A 23 -12.53 8.11 -1.59
C TRP A 23 -13.35 7.41 -0.50
N ILE A 24 -13.23 6.08 -0.43
CA ILE A 24 -13.88 5.24 0.58
C ILE A 24 -12.92 4.93 1.72
N LEU A 25 -11.66 4.65 1.40
CA LEU A 25 -10.68 4.15 2.37
C LEU A 25 -9.25 4.46 1.94
N GLY A 26 -8.44 4.96 2.87
CA GLY A 26 -6.97 5.01 2.74
C GLY A 26 -6.30 3.90 3.54
N PHE A 27 -5.16 3.42 3.07
CA PHE A 27 -4.31 2.50 3.81
C PHE A 27 -2.84 2.87 3.67
N ASN A 28 -2.05 2.49 4.66
CA ASN A 28 -0.61 2.66 4.64
C ASN A 28 0.11 1.42 5.14
N ARG A 29 1.39 1.29 4.78
CA ARG A 29 2.28 0.25 5.30
C ARG A 29 3.70 0.78 5.36
N MET A 30 4.33 0.65 6.51
CA MET A 30 5.78 0.80 6.60
C MET A 30 6.45 -0.48 6.09
N ILE A 31 7.39 -0.31 5.18
CA ILE A 31 8.26 -1.37 4.70
C ILE A 31 9.71 -0.96 4.91
N GLU A 32 10.55 -1.94 5.25
CA GLU A 32 12.00 -1.76 5.24
C GLU A 32 12.52 -1.60 3.80
N LEU A 33 13.80 -1.27 3.62
CA LEU A 33 14.41 -0.96 2.31
C LEU A 33 14.15 -2.07 1.26
N TYR A 34 13.12 -1.86 0.43
CA TYR A 34 12.85 -2.65 -0.77
C TYR A 34 13.08 -1.82 -2.04
N SER A 35 13.32 -2.48 -3.17
CA SER A 35 13.31 -1.83 -4.49
C SER A 35 11.96 -1.16 -4.76
N ILE A 36 11.93 -0.18 -5.66
CA ILE A 36 10.67 0.50 -6.07
C ILE A 36 9.63 -0.53 -6.53
N PHE A 37 10.04 -1.47 -7.37
CA PHE A 37 9.19 -2.58 -7.84
C PHE A 37 8.57 -3.41 -6.70
N ASN A 38 9.37 -3.78 -5.70
CA ASN A 38 8.87 -4.53 -4.55
C ASN A 38 7.92 -3.68 -3.70
N ALA A 39 8.17 -2.37 -3.60
CA ALA A 39 7.33 -1.43 -2.88
C ALA A 39 5.92 -1.36 -3.50
N GLU A 40 5.82 -1.29 -4.83
CA GLU A 40 4.55 -1.33 -5.57
C GLU A 40 3.81 -2.66 -5.40
N LEU A 41 4.49 -3.80 -5.56
CA LEU A 41 3.89 -5.12 -5.35
C LEU A 41 3.32 -5.27 -3.93
N TRP A 42 4.04 -4.79 -2.92
CA TRP A 42 3.55 -4.77 -1.54
C TRP A 42 2.35 -3.85 -1.36
N GLY A 43 2.33 -2.69 -2.04
CA GLY A 43 1.19 -1.78 -2.06
C GLY A 43 -0.07 -2.47 -2.60
N ILE A 44 0.05 -3.14 -3.74
CA ILE A 44 -1.04 -3.89 -4.38
C ILE A 44 -1.54 -5.02 -3.48
N LEU A 45 -0.63 -5.85 -2.95
CA LEU A 45 -0.99 -6.97 -2.07
C LEU A 45 -1.70 -6.46 -0.80
N ASN A 46 -1.20 -5.39 -0.18
CA ASN A 46 -1.81 -4.82 1.01
C ASN A 46 -3.22 -4.28 0.71
N GLY A 47 -3.38 -3.59 -0.42
CA GLY A 47 -4.69 -3.16 -0.92
C GLY A 47 -5.64 -4.34 -1.07
N LEU A 48 -5.23 -5.40 -1.77
CA LEU A 48 -6.05 -6.60 -1.98
C LEU A 48 -6.47 -7.28 -0.67
N ILE A 49 -5.58 -7.37 0.33
CA ILE A 49 -5.92 -7.90 1.65
C ILE A 49 -7.01 -7.06 2.33
N VAL A 50 -6.88 -5.74 2.28
CA VAL A 50 -7.88 -4.81 2.85
C VAL A 50 -9.23 -4.98 2.15
N LEU A 51 -9.23 -5.02 0.82
CA LEU A 51 -10.43 -5.18 -0.01
C LEU A 51 -11.11 -6.54 0.26
N HIS A 52 -10.32 -7.62 0.33
CA HIS A 52 -10.80 -8.96 0.65
C HIS A 52 -11.44 -9.04 2.04
N ASN A 53 -10.82 -8.43 3.05
CA ASN A 53 -11.37 -8.38 4.40
C ASN A 53 -12.69 -7.58 4.48
N LYS A 54 -12.90 -6.64 3.55
CA LYS A 54 -14.16 -5.90 3.39
C LYS A 54 -15.22 -6.63 2.55
N ARG A 55 -14.90 -7.82 2.01
CA ARG A 55 -15.78 -8.60 1.13
C ARG A 55 -16.19 -7.84 -0.13
N TRP A 56 -15.22 -7.15 -0.75
CA TRP A 56 -15.42 -6.53 -2.06
C TRP A 56 -14.92 -7.45 -3.16
N ASP A 57 -15.84 -7.83 -4.05
CA ASP A 57 -15.63 -8.97 -4.98
C ASP A 57 -15.11 -8.53 -6.35
N LYS A 58 -15.30 -7.26 -6.71
CA LYS A 58 -14.89 -6.68 -7.98
C LYS A 58 -14.12 -5.39 -7.72
N VAL A 59 -12.84 -5.41 -8.05
CA VAL A 59 -11.92 -4.29 -7.82
C VAL A 59 -11.10 -4.04 -9.08
N SER A 60 -10.84 -2.77 -9.38
CA SER A 60 -9.89 -2.37 -10.41
C SER A 60 -8.65 -1.83 -9.72
N ILE A 61 -7.47 -2.29 -10.14
CA ILE A 61 -6.20 -1.84 -9.56
C ILE A 61 -5.61 -0.79 -10.49
N HIS A 62 -5.24 0.35 -9.94
CA HIS A 62 -4.53 1.41 -10.64
C HIS A 62 -3.19 1.64 -9.94
N THR A 63 -2.12 1.65 -10.72
CA THR A 63 -0.74 1.93 -10.32
C THR A 63 -0.10 2.79 -11.41
N ASP A 64 0.92 3.56 -11.07
CA ASP A 64 1.67 4.45 -11.98
C ASP A 64 2.49 3.71 -13.05
#